data_AF-A0A4R6F586-F1
#
_entry.id   AF-A0A4R6F586-F1
#
_cell.length_a   1.000
_cell.length_b   1.000
_cell.length_c   1.000
_cell.angle_alpha   90.00
_cell.angle_beta   90.00
_cell.angle_gamma   90.00
#
_symmetry.space_group_name_H-M   'P 1'
#
loop_
_entity.id
_entity.type
_entity.pdbx_description
1 polymer ?
#
loop_
_entity_poly.entity_id
_entity_poly.type
_entity_poly.pdbx_seq_one_letter_code
_entity_poly.pdbx_strand_id
1 'polypeptide(L)' 'MNTDDITRIRELLIKFGALSKREQMRFLSNMNDFMYASPQRRKQMLHEWEEYYLQRSD' A
#
# COMPACT_ATOMS: atom_id res chain seq x y z
N MET A 1 -14.69 11.76 9.45
CA MET A 1 -14.27 10.50 8.78
C MET A 1 -15.54 9.91 8.20
N ASN A 2 -15.58 9.64 6.90
CA ASN A 2 -16.78 9.09 6.26
C ASN A 2 -16.93 7.61 6.68
N THR A 3 -18.15 7.09 6.77
CA THR A 3 -18.42 5.66 7.06
C THR A 3 -17.72 4.73 6.07
N ASP A 4 -17.58 5.19 4.83
CA ASP A 4 -16.85 4.48 3.77
C ASP A 4 -15.35 4.34 4.08
N ASP A 5 -14.74 5.38 4.66
CA ASP A 5 -13.32 5.36 5.05
C ASP A 5 -13.08 4.33 6.13
N ILE A 6 -13.97 4.26 7.14
CA ILE A 6 -13.88 3.30 8.24
C ILE A 6 -13.98 1.87 7.71
N THR A 7 -14.88 1.63 6.77
CA THR A 7 -15.06 0.30 6.15
C THR A 7 -13.81 -0.12 5.37
N ARG A 8 -13.25 0.79 4.56
CA ARG A 8 -12.01 0.55 3.81
C ARG A 8 -10.81 0.29 4.72
N ILE A 9 -10.65 1.07 5.79
CA ILE A 9 -9.59 0.87 6.77
C ILE A 9 -9.74 -0.50 7.44
N ARG A 10 -10.96 -0.88 7.84
CA ARG A 10 -11.22 -2.20 8.44
C ARG A 10 -10.82 -3.33 7.49
N GLU A 11 -11.22 -3.25 6.22
CA GLU A 11 -10.85 -4.25 5.21
C GLU A 11 -9.35 -4.33 5.00
N LEU A 12 -8.66 -3.19 4.94
CA LEU A 12 -7.20 -3.13 4.83
C LEU A 12 -6.53 -3.84 6.01
N LEU A 13 -6.97 -3.56 7.24
CA LEU A 13 -6.42 -4.16 8.45
C LEU A 13 -6.66 -5.68 8.50
N ILE A 14 -7.84 -6.15 8.08
CA ILE A 14 -8.13 -7.58 7.98
C ILE A 14 -7.20 -8.25 6.96
N LYS A 15 -7.06 -7.66 5.77
CA LYS A 15 -6.17 -8.18 4.71
C LYS A 15 -4.71 -8.21 5.17
N PHE A 16 -4.25 -7.16 5.86
CA PHE A 16 -2.91 -7.12 6.44
C PHE A 16 -2.69 -8.23 7.48
N GLY A 17 -3.67 -8.46 8.36
CA GLY A 17 -3.60 -9.53 9.37
C GLY A 17 -3.54 -10.94 8.77
N ALA A 18 -4.08 -11.12 7.56
CA ALA A 18 -4.04 -12.40 6.84
C ALA A 18 -2.71 -12.66 6.11
N LEU A 19 -1.82 -11.66 5.99
CA LEU A 19 -0.51 -11.83 5.36
C LEU A 19 0.43 -12.68 6.22
N SER A 20 1.36 -13.39 5.59
CA SER A 20 2.46 -14.04 6.31
C SER A 20 3.36 -12.99 6.99
N LYS A 21 4.08 -13.38 8.05
CA LYS A 21 5.01 -12.47 8.76
C LYS A 21 6.02 -11.80 7.82
N ARG A 22 6.48 -12.53 6.79
CA ARG A 22 7.40 -11.98 5.78
C ARG A 22 6.74 -10.88 4.95
N GLU A 23 5.49 -11.10 4.53
CA GLU A 23 4.73 -10.12 3.75
C GLU A 23 4.32 -8.91 4.60
N GLN A 24 3.98 -9.11 5.88
CA GLN A 24 3.74 -8.01 6.82
C GLN A 24 4.97 -7.11 6.98
N MET A 25 6.16 -7.71 7.17
CA MET A 25 7.42 -6.96 7.26
C MET A 25 7.71 -6.19 5.95
N ARG A 26 7.47 -6.82 4.80
CA ARG A 26 7.63 -6.15 3.50
C ARG A 26 6.67 -4.97 3.36
N PHE A 27 5.40 -5.14 3.74
CA PHE A 27 4.41 -4.07 3.72
C PHE A 27 4.85 -2.89 4.59
N LEU A 28 5.26 -3.14 5.84
CA LEU A 28 5.72 -2.10 6.75
C LEU A 28 6.99 -1.39 6.25
N SER A 29 7.92 -2.12 5.64
CA SER A 29 9.10 -1.51 5.00
C SER A 29 8.69 -0.55 3.89
N ASN A 30 7.83 -0.99 2.97
CA ASN A 30 7.36 -0.16 1.86
C ASN A 30 6.61 1.08 2.35
N MET A 31 5.80 0.95 3.41
CA MET A 31 5.11 2.07 4.05
C MET A 31 6.10 3.07 4.65
N ASN A 32 7.13 2.60 5.34
CA ASN A 32 8.18 3.47 5.86
C ASN A 32 8.90 4.22 4.74
N ASP A 33 9.34 3.50 3.70
CA ASP A 33 10.00 4.11 2.55
C ASP A 33 9.12 5.19 1.90
N PHE A 34 7.82 4.93 1.77
CA PHE A 34 6.87 5.90 1.24
C PHE A 34 6.70 7.11 2.15
N MET A 35 6.56 6.93 3.47
CA MET A 35 6.35 8.04 4.41
C MET A 35 7.55 8.97 4.51
N TYR A 36 8.77 8.44 4.41
CA TYR A 36 10.00 9.22 4.46
C TYR A 36 10.46 9.74 3.09
N ALA A 37 9.84 9.30 2.00
CA ALA A 37 10.17 9.76 0.67
C ALA A 37 9.78 11.24 0.45
N SER A 38 10.61 11.94 -0.33
CA SER A 38 10.28 13.30 -0.81
C SER A 38 8.97 13.29 -1.61
N PRO A 39 8.25 14.41 -1.72
CA PRO A 39 7.02 14.47 -2.51
C PRO A 39 7.18 13.99 -3.95
N GLN A 40 8.31 14.30 -4.59
CA GLN A 40 8.63 13.84 -5.94
C GLN A 40 8.85 12.33 -5.99
N ARG A 41 9.58 11.76 -5.02
CA ARG A 41 9.80 10.32 -4.96
C ARG A 41 8.52 9.55 -4.66
N ARG A 42 7.63 10.06 -3.80
CA ARG A 42 6.30 9.47 -3.56
C ARG A 42 5.47 9.38 -4.84
N LYS A 43 5.49 10.43 -5.67
CA LYS A 43 4.80 10.41 -6.98
C LYS A 43 5.36 9.33 -7.90
N GLN A 44 6.69 9.20 -7.96
CA GLN A 44 7.33 8.13 -8.73
C GLN A 44 6.95 6.75 -8.21
N MET A 45 6.97 6.52 -6.90
CA MET A 45 6.60 5.24 -6.29
C MET A 45 5.15 4.85 -6.61
N LEU A 46 4.22 5.83 -6.60
CA LEU A 46 2.83 5.58 -7.01
C LEU A 46 2.73 5.22 -8.49
N HIS A 47 3.46 5.92 -9.35
CA HIS A 47 3.48 5.63 -10.79
C HIS A 47 4.06 4.24 -11.08
N GLU A 48 5.20 3.89 -10.49
CA GLU A 48 5.82 2.55 -10.58
C GLU A 48 4.85 1.45 -10.11
N TRP A 49 4.08 1.71 -9.04
CA TRP A 49 3.06 0.80 -8.54
C TRP A 49 1.89 0.65 -9.53
N GLU A 50 1.34 1.75 -10.04
CA GLU A 50 0.25 1.73 -11.03
C GLU A 50 0.64 0.94 -12.27
N GLU A 51 1.84 1.17 -12.83
CA GLU A 51 2.35 0.44 -13.99
C GLU A 51 2.46 -1.06 -13.73
N TYR A 52 2.99 -1.47 -12.57
CA TYR A 52 3.16 -2.87 -12.20
C TYR A 52 1.82 -3.64 -12.13
N TYR A 53 0.76 -3.00 -11.65
CA TYR A 53 -0.56 -3.63 -11.50
C TYR A 53 -1.43 -3.50 -12.75
N LEU A 54 -1.31 -2.42 -13.53
CA LEU A 54 -1.99 -2.27 -14.82
C LEU A 54 -1.49 -3.31 -15.83
N GLN A 55 -0.18 -3.61 -15.86
CA GLN A 55 0.40 -4.63 -16.75
C GLN A 55 0.06 -6.08 -16.37
N ARG A 56 -0.51 -6.32 -15.18
CA ARG A 56 -0.91 -7.65 -14.70
C ARG A 56 -2.42 -7.91 -14.81
N SER A 57 -3.15 -6.98 -15.40
CA SER A 57 -4.62 -7.01 -15.51
C SER A 57 -5.12 -7.46 -16.90
N ASP A 58 -4.21 -7.84 -17.81
CA ASP A 58 -4.44 -8.58 -19.06
C ASP A 58 -4.10 -10.08 -18.89
#